data_AF-A0A4Y5YHI4-F1
#
_entry.id   AF-A0A4Y5YHI4-F1
#
_cell.length_a   1.000
_cell.length_b   1.000
_cell.length_c   1.000
_cell.angle_alpha   90.00
_cell.angle_beta   90.00
_cell.angle_gamma   90.00
#
_symmetry.space_group_name_H-M   'P 1'
#
loop_
_entity.id
_entity.type
_entity.pdbx_description
1 polymer ?
#
loop_
_entity_poly.entity_id
_entity_poly.type
_entity_poly.pdbx_seq_one_letter_code
_entity_poly.pdbx_strand_id
1 'polypeptide(L)'
;MIIKSNIARAETLCIQKEYIESLSLCAKILEKKPECVEAIHLTALNYYFLRQFEPAITEFKKAIAINNQQPAFHSNLGNVYLDQENFIEASQCYEKALSLDPLLPSPNYNLSICLHNKGSYSLAESYCKIAIKQNATKSDFYLQLGVIYFDQGQFDNAAKTLVKALETQNKYKNGRTDLEAYWQLFNLHLCQHRYQDALEVAELGIQSQQLSEQQLCILLIGKAIIYYLFNHLDEAKHALMLSEVIYQFPSQQKYLKNFVIFHGYIKNLISLYESGKYKDCYHLADDTTKMYFISESHGLAPNRTSVQYKQQTYQINSLFIMGAKVIHFVTDDENKFQISLVSLLRDLAPGSKVVIAFGEIDCRPGEGIYTYSLKSKRDYKDVIDDMLSKYVNALKNLADSFDIEIILCGVPAPHPNSIEILPQPEQQKFKDIIAYYNLTLANLCLSLDMTLLDVYPLTNKDGQSNLLYHIDDHHLSPKTVPTLFNLHCK
;
A
#
# COMPACT_ATOMS: atom_id res chain seq x y z
N MET A 1 2.40 53.92 1.04
CA MET A 1 3.20 53.35 2.15
C MET A 1 2.41 52.34 2.99
N ILE A 2 1.16 52.65 3.37
CA ILE A 2 0.33 51.80 4.26
C ILE A 2 -0.01 50.42 3.68
N ILE A 3 -0.41 50.31 2.40
CA ILE A 3 -0.78 49.00 1.79
C ILE A 3 0.43 48.05 1.73
N LYS A 4 1.60 48.53 1.27
CA LYS A 4 2.83 47.71 1.25
C LYS A 4 3.24 47.24 2.64
N SER A 5 3.13 48.11 3.66
CA SER A 5 3.40 47.75 5.04
C SER A 5 2.42 46.69 5.57
N ASN A 6 1.14 46.76 5.18
CA ASN A 6 0.14 45.78 5.58
C ASN A 6 0.34 44.43 4.89
N ILE A 7 0.79 44.40 3.63
CA ILE A 7 1.15 43.16 2.93
C ILE A 7 2.28 42.46 3.66
N ALA A 8 3.39 43.16 3.94
CA ALA A 8 4.53 42.58 4.66
C ALA A 8 4.15 42.07 6.07
N ARG A 9 3.23 42.76 6.75
CA ARG A 9 2.69 42.29 8.03
C ARG A 9 1.82 41.03 7.86
N ALA A 10 0.97 40.96 6.84
CA ALA A 10 0.18 39.77 6.55
C ALA A 10 1.07 38.56 6.21
N GLU A 11 2.13 38.78 5.42
CA GLU A 11 3.15 37.76 5.14
C GLU A 11 3.80 37.26 6.43
N THR A 12 4.19 38.17 7.32
CA THR A 12 4.80 37.82 8.61
C THR A 12 3.86 36.99 9.48
N LEU A 13 2.59 37.40 9.59
CA LEU A 13 1.55 36.66 10.32
C LEU A 13 1.35 35.25 9.72
N CYS A 14 1.33 35.14 8.39
CA CYS A 14 1.23 33.85 7.71
C CYS A 14 2.44 32.95 8.03
N ILE A 15 3.67 33.49 8.03
CA ILE A 15 4.89 32.76 8.40
C ILE A 15 4.86 32.33 9.88
N GLN A 16 4.30 33.17 10.75
CA GLN A 16 4.09 32.90 12.18
C GLN A 16 2.92 31.92 12.44
N LYS A 17 2.24 31.46 11.39
CA LYS A 17 1.06 30.57 11.44
C LYS A 17 -0.19 31.22 12.05
N GLU A 18 -0.22 32.55 12.12
CA GLU A 18 -1.36 33.35 12.56
C GLU A 18 -2.32 33.60 11.38
N TYR A 19 -2.82 32.52 10.80
CA TYR A 19 -3.47 32.56 9.49
C TYR A 19 -4.76 33.38 9.46
N ILE A 20 -5.54 33.35 10.55
CA ILE A 20 -6.79 34.10 10.67
C ILE A 20 -6.52 35.61 10.74
N GLU A 21 -5.49 36.03 11.46
CA GLU A 21 -5.09 37.44 11.54
C GLU A 21 -4.55 37.95 10.21
N SER A 22 -3.74 37.12 9.54
CA SER A 22 -3.28 37.39 8.17
C SER A 22 -4.45 37.56 7.20
N LEU A 23 -5.46 36.67 7.25
CA LEU A 23 -6.67 36.78 6.42
C LEU A 23 -7.44 38.08 6.68
N SER A 24 -7.61 38.45 7.95
CA SER A 24 -8.27 39.71 8.33
C SER A 24 -7.56 40.92 7.74
N LEU A 25 -6.22 40.91 7.74
CA LEU A 25 -5.42 41.98 7.17
C LEU A 25 -5.47 41.99 5.64
N CYS A 26 -5.46 40.82 4.99
CA CYS A 26 -5.65 40.68 3.55
C CYS A 26 -7.01 41.23 3.10
N ALA A 27 -8.09 40.93 3.82
CA ALA A 27 -9.42 41.47 3.53
C ALA A 27 -9.43 43.01 3.52
N LYS A 28 -8.82 43.65 4.52
CA LYS A 28 -8.70 45.13 4.58
C LYS A 28 -7.87 45.72 3.43
N ILE A 29 -6.90 44.97 2.91
CA ILE A 29 -6.13 45.38 1.73
C ILE A 29 -7.01 45.29 0.48
N LEU A 30 -7.74 44.19 0.33
CA LEU A 30 -8.61 43.93 -0.83
C LEU A 30 -9.82 44.85 -0.89
N GLU A 31 -10.38 45.29 0.26
CA GLU A 31 -11.41 46.34 0.30
C GLU A 31 -10.94 47.64 -0.37
N LYS A 32 -9.66 47.99 -0.20
CA LYS A 32 -9.08 49.22 -0.77
C LYS A 32 -8.51 49.02 -2.16
N LYS A 33 -8.06 47.80 -2.47
CA LYS A 33 -7.48 47.42 -3.76
C LYS A 33 -7.89 45.97 -4.11
N PRO A 34 -9.06 45.78 -4.73
CA PRO A 34 -9.63 44.46 -4.99
C PRO A 34 -8.75 43.54 -5.85
N GLU A 35 -7.94 44.11 -6.74
CA GLU A 35 -7.04 43.37 -7.64
C GLU A 35 -5.58 43.35 -7.14
N CYS A 36 -5.36 43.50 -5.83
CA CYS A 36 -4.03 43.38 -5.26
C CYS A 36 -3.58 41.91 -5.24
N VAL A 37 -2.87 41.50 -6.31
CA VAL A 37 -2.43 40.11 -6.52
C VAL A 37 -1.69 39.52 -5.33
N GLU A 38 -0.82 40.29 -4.66
CA GLU A 38 -0.08 39.83 -3.48
C GLU A 38 -1.01 39.48 -2.32
N ALA A 39 -2.04 40.30 -2.07
CA ALA A 39 -3.02 40.05 -1.01
C ALA A 39 -3.98 38.89 -1.36
N ILE A 40 -4.35 38.73 -2.64
CA ILE A 40 -5.12 37.58 -3.11
C ILE A 40 -4.31 36.29 -2.92
N HIS A 41 -3.04 36.28 -3.33
CA HIS A 41 -2.14 35.14 -3.17
C HIS A 41 -1.93 34.77 -1.69
N LEU A 42 -1.73 35.75 -0.82
CA LEU A 42 -1.66 35.52 0.62
C LEU A 42 -2.96 34.97 1.18
N THR A 43 -4.10 35.48 0.73
CA THR A 43 -5.42 34.94 1.13
C THR A 43 -5.52 33.45 0.77
N ALA A 44 -5.12 33.08 -0.45
CA ALA A 44 -5.07 31.69 -0.90
C ALA A 44 -4.14 30.81 -0.05
N LEU A 45 -2.94 31.30 0.27
CA LEU A 45 -1.98 30.61 1.16
C LEU A 45 -2.56 30.37 2.55
N ASN A 46 -3.21 31.37 3.14
CA ASN A 46 -3.81 31.22 4.47
C ASN A 46 -4.96 30.21 4.46
N TYR A 47 -5.81 30.22 3.44
CA TYR A 47 -6.84 29.18 3.28
C TYR A 47 -6.22 27.79 3.12
N TYR A 48 -5.15 27.66 2.34
CA TYR A 48 -4.43 26.40 2.16
C TYR A 48 -3.88 25.87 3.50
N PHE A 49 -3.20 26.71 4.28
CA PHE A 49 -2.67 26.30 5.58
C PHE A 49 -3.76 26.01 6.63
N LEU A 50 -4.95 26.61 6.48
CA LEU A 50 -6.14 26.28 7.27
C LEU A 50 -6.87 25.03 6.76
N ARG A 51 -6.32 24.31 5.77
CA ARG A 51 -6.93 23.14 5.09
C ARG A 51 -8.27 23.44 4.43
N GLN A 52 -8.54 24.71 4.10
CA GLN A 52 -9.71 25.14 3.34
C GLN A 52 -9.38 25.13 1.85
N PHE A 53 -9.37 23.94 1.25
CA PHE A 53 -8.87 23.73 -0.10
C PHE A 53 -9.68 24.44 -1.20
N GLU A 54 -11.02 24.39 -1.16
CA GLU A 54 -11.86 25.03 -2.19
C GLU A 54 -11.73 26.58 -2.20
N PRO A 55 -11.76 27.28 -1.04
CA PRO A 55 -11.41 28.69 -0.99
C PRO A 55 -9.98 28.97 -1.49
N ALA A 56 -9.00 28.14 -1.12
CA ALA A 56 -7.62 28.32 -1.59
C ALA A 56 -7.50 28.21 -3.12
N ILE A 57 -8.12 27.19 -3.72
CA ILE A 57 -8.16 27.00 -5.18
C ILE A 57 -8.79 28.21 -5.87
N THR A 58 -9.89 28.71 -5.33
CA THR A 58 -10.60 29.88 -5.88
C THR A 58 -9.70 31.11 -5.91
N GLU A 59 -9.03 31.42 -4.79
CA GLU A 59 -8.15 32.59 -4.69
C GLU A 59 -6.85 32.42 -5.50
N PHE A 60 -6.26 31.22 -5.55
CA PHE A 60 -5.12 30.97 -6.45
C PHE A 60 -5.48 31.16 -7.92
N LYS A 61 -6.65 30.66 -8.37
CA LYS A 61 -7.13 30.87 -9.74
C LYS A 61 -7.35 32.35 -10.05
N LYS A 62 -7.87 33.14 -9.08
CA LYS A 62 -7.97 34.60 -9.22
C LYS A 62 -6.61 35.26 -9.37
N ALA A 63 -5.63 34.90 -8.54
CA ALA A 63 -4.27 35.44 -8.66
C ALA A 63 -3.63 35.12 -10.02
N ILE A 64 -3.81 33.89 -10.52
CA ILE A 64 -3.34 33.44 -11.84
C ILE A 64 -4.04 34.19 -12.98
N ALA A 65 -5.35 34.46 -12.86
CA ALA A 65 -6.10 35.20 -13.86
C ALA A 65 -5.59 36.64 -14.02
N ILE A 66 -5.14 37.27 -12.93
CA ILE A 66 -4.58 38.63 -12.96
C ILE A 66 -3.10 38.61 -13.41
N ASN A 67 -2.30 37.67 -12.91
CA ASN A 67 -0.90 37.50 -13.30
C ASN A 67 -0.54 36.02 -13.47
N ASN A 68 -0.52 35.57 -14.73
CA ASN A 68 -0.24 34.18 -15.08
C ASN A 68 1.26 33.85 -15.21
N GLN A 69 2.15 34.84 -15.12
CA GLN A 69 3.59 34.69 -15.29
C GLN A 69 4.34 34.42 -13.99
N GLN A 70 3.65 34.46 -12.83
CA GLN A 70 4.26 34.18 -11.54
C GLN A 70 4.32 32.66 -11.28
N PRO A 71 5.52 32.01 -11.28
CA PRO A 71 5.64 30.56 -11.12
C PRO A 71 5.07 30.04 -9.79
N ALA A 72 5.25 30.82 -8.72
CA ALA A 72 4.82 30.46 -7.37
C ALA A 72 3.30 30.27 -7.26
N PHE A 73 2.49 30.94 -8.09
CA PHE A 73 1.03 30.77 -8.03
C PHE A 73 0.61 29.40 -8.55
N HIS A 74 1.20 28.98 -9.67
CA HIS A 74 0.98 27.64 -10.22
C HIS A 74 1.54 26.57 -9.28
N SER A 75 2.75 26.75 -8.74
CA SER A 75 3.32 25.78 -7.78
C SER A 75 2.45 25.64 -6.52
N ASN A 76 1.93 26.73 -5.96
CA ASN A 76 1.12 26.65 -4.74
C ASN A 76 -0.27 26.07 -5.01
N LEU A 77 -0.88 26.37 -6.17
CA LEU A 77 -2.10 25.70 -6.59
C LEU A 77 -1.87 24.19 -6.78
N GLY A 78 -0.73 23.82 -7.36
CA GLY A 78 -0.28 22.43 -7.48
C GLY A 78 -0.17 21.74 -6.12
N ASN A 79 0.33 22.42 -5.09
CA ASN A 79 0.40 21.89 -3.72
C ASN A 79 -1.00 21.61 -3.15
N VAL A 80 -1.97 22.50 -3.42
CA VAL A 80 -3.36 22.28 -2.98
C VAL A 80 -3.95 21.03 -3.64
N TYR A 81 -3.76 20.88 -4.95
CA TYR A 81 -4.21 19.69 -5.66
C TYR A 81 -3.48 18.41 -5.21
N LEU A 82 -2.18 18.50 -4.92
CA LEU A 82 -1.40 17.39 -4.42
C LEU A 82 -1.91 16.91 -3.05
N ASP A 83 -2.20 17.83 -2.12
CA ASP A 83 -2.76 17.50 -0.80
C ASP A 83 -4.17 16.91 -0.89
N GLN A 84 -4.90 17.20 -1.97
CA GLN A 84 -6.19 16.57 -2.30
C GLN A 84 -6.03 15.24 -3.07
N GLU A 85 -4.80 14.77 -3.32
CA GLU A 85 -4.48 13.59 -4.15
C GLU A 85 -4.97 13.72 -5.60
N ASN A 86 -5.23 14.95 -6.07
CA ASN A 86 -5.58 15.28 -7.45
C ASN A 86 -4.31 15.40 -8.31
N PHE A 87 -3.63 14.26 -8.51
CA PHE A 87 -2.30 14.20 -9.14
C PHE A 87 -2.26 14.71 -10.59
N ILE A 88 -3.39 14.68 -11.32
CA ILE A 88 -3.46 15.17 -12.70
C ILE A 88 -3.34 16.69 -12.73
N GLU A 89 -4.23 17.37 -12.03
CA GLU A 89 -4.26 18.83 -11.92
C GLU A 89 -2.98 19.35 -11.26
N ALA A 90 -2.49 18.65 -10.23
CA ALA A 90 -1.23 18.98 -9.58
C ALA A 90 -0.05 18.95 -10.58
N SER A 91 0.07 17.87 -11.38
CA SER A 91 1.15 17.75 -12.37
C SER A 91 1.14 18.88 -13.41
N GLN A 92 -0.04 19.26 -13.92
CA GLN A 92 -0.18 20.36 -14.87
C GLN A 92 0.25 21.70 -14.27
N CYS A 93 -0.08 21.93 -13.00
CA CYS A 93 0.34 23.13 -12.28
C CYS A 93 1.87 23.21 -12.10
N TYR A 94 2.51 22.09 -11.73
CA TYR A 94 3.97 22.05 -11.57
C TYR A 94 4.70 22.18 -12.91
N GLU A 95 4.23 21.52 -13.96
CA GLU A 95 4.75 21.68 -15.33
C GLU A 95 4.66 23.15 -15.77
N LYS A 96 3.53 23.82 -15.49
CA LYS A 96 3.38 25.23 -15.80
C LYS A 96 4.35 26.09 -15.00
N ALA A 97 4.53 25.84 -13.70
CA ALA A 97 5.51 26.54 -12.87
C ALA A 97 6.94 26.39 -13.43
N LEU A 98 7.34 25.17 -13.79
CA LEU A 98 8.66 24.87 -14.37
C LEU A 98 8.85 25.48 -15.77
N SER A 99 7.78 25.63 -16.55
CA SER A 99 7.86 26.33 -17.84
C SER A 99 8.15 27.84 -17.71
N LEU A 100 7.76 28.43 -16.57
CA LEU A 100 7.97 29.84 -16.26
C LEU A 100 9.31 30.07 -15.54
N ASP A 101 9.70 29.14 -14.66
CA ASP A 101 11.00 29.12 -13.98
C ASP A 101 11.52 27.69 -13.82
N PRO A 102 12.45 27.25 -14.71
CA PRO A 102 13.04 25.91 -14.64
C PRO A 102 13.90 25.64 -13.41
N LEU A 103 14.35 26.69 -12.70
CA LEU A 103 15.22 26.58 -11.53
C LEU A 103 14.45 26.52 -10.21
N LEU A 104 13.12 26.57 -10.25
CA LEU A 104 12.29 26.46 -9.05
C LEU A 104 12.47 25.07 -8.41
N PRO A 105 12.97 24.95 -7.16
CA PRO A 105 13.40 23.65 -6.64
C PRO A 105 12.27 22.67 -6.28
N SER A 106 11.18 23.18 -5.72
CA SER A 106 10.08 22.35 -5.17
C SER A 106 9.20 21.66 -6.23
N PRO A 107 8.87 22.28 -7.38
CA PRO A 107 8.01 21.64 -8.38
C PRO A 107 8.58 20.35 -8.98
N ASN A 108 9.90 20.21 -9.18
CA ASN A 108 10.47 18.96 -9.72
C ASN A 108 10.21 17.78 -8.76
N TYR A 109 10.40 18.01 -7.45
CA TYR A 109 10.11 17.02 -6.44
C TYR A 109 8.60 16.68 -6.40
N ASN A 110 7.73 17.68 -6.35
CA ASN A 110 6.28 17.42 -6.29
C ASN A 110 5.73 16.81 -7.58
N LEU A 111 6.27 17.16 -8.74
CA LEU A 111 5.95 16.53 -10.01
C LEU A 111 6.39 15.07 -10.02
N SER A 112 7.54 14.74 -9.42
CA SER A 112 7.97 13.35 -9.26
C SER A 112 6.96 12.54 -8.42
N ILE A 113 6.39 13.11 -7.35
CA ILE A 113 5.33 12.46 -6.56
C ILE A 113 4.08 12.24 -7.40
N CYS A 114 3.66 13.25 -8.18
CA CYS A 114 2.47 13.13 -9.04
C CYS A 114 2.64 12.04 -10.10
N LEU A 115 3.80 12.01 -10.76
CA LEU A 115 4.12 11.02 -11.80
C LEU A 115 4.28 9.62 -11.21
N HIS A 116 4.85 9.52 -10.01
CA HIS A 116 4.96 8.27 -9.26
C HIS A 116 3.58 7.66 -9.01
N ASN A 117 2.64 8.45 -8.46
CA ASN A 117 1.27 7.98 -8.19
C ASN A 117 0.46 7.66 -9.47
N LYS A 118 0.87 8.21 -10.62
CA LYS A 118 0.31 7.87 -11.94
C LYS A 118 0.92 6.60 -12.56
N GLY A 119 1.91 5.98 -11.92
CA GLY A 119 2.65 4.82 -12.47
C GLY A 119 3.71 5.20 -13.51
N SER A 120 3.97 6.49 -13.73
CA SER A 120 5.00 6.96 -14.68
C SER A 120 6.40 6.98 -14.04
N TYR A 121 6.88 5.81 -13.62
CA TYR A 121 8.07 5.67 -12.77
C TYR A 121 9.34 6.27 -13.38
N SER A 122 9.62 6.03 -14.66
CA SER A 122 10.83 6.55 -15.33
C SER A 122 10.88 8.07 -15.40
N LEU A 123 9.72 8.71 -15.61
CA LEU A 123 9.61 10.17 -15.57
C LEU A 123 9.73 10.69 -14.14
N ALA A 124 9.08 10.02 -13.18
CA ALA A 124 9.19 10.36 -11.76
C ALA A 124 10.65 10.33 -11.28
N GLU A 125 11.39 9.28 -11.62
CA GLU A 125 12.81 9.12 -11.34
C GLU A 125 13.63 10.30 -11.90
N SER A 126 13.36 10.68 -13.16
CA SER A 126 14.07 11.77 -13.84
C SER A 126 13.88 13.12 -13.13
N TYR A 127 12.63 13.48 -12.82
CA TYR A 127 12.32 14.72 -12.10
C TYR A 127 12.85 14.72 -10.67
N CYS A 128 12.79 13.57 -9.98
CA CYS A 128 13.36 13.45 -8.63
C CYS A 128 14.89 13.66 -8.64
N LYS A 129 15.60 13.09 -9.63
CA LYS A 129 17.05 13.32 -9.82
C LYS A 129 17.38 14.78 -10.11
N ILE A 130 16.53 15.51 -10.83
CA ILE A 130 16.69 16.96 -11.03
C ILE A 130 16.56 17.70 -9.69
N ALA A 131 15.55 17.37 -8.88
CA ALA A 131 15.38 17.97 -7.57
C ALA A 131 16.59 17.75 -6.64
N ILE A 132 17.16 16.53 -6.64
CA ILE A 132 18.39 16.20 -5.90
C ILE A 132 19.58 17.04 -6.38
N LYS A 133 19.74 17.21 -7.70
CA LYS A 133 20.80 18.06 -8.25
C LYS A 133 20.66 19.53 -7.83
N GLN A 134 19.43 20.02 -7.72
CA GLN A 134 19.14 21.39 -7.28
C GLN A 134 19.37 21.58 -5.78
N ASN A 135 19.04 20.59 -4.95
CA ASN A 135 19.29 20.63 -3.52
C ASN A 135 19.61 19.24 -2.94
N ALA A 136 20.91 18.92 -2.89
CA ALA A 136 21.41 17.62 -2.44
C ALA A 136 21.34 17.41 -0.92
N THR A 137 20.87 18.39 -0.13
CA THR A 137 20.78 18.30 1.33
C THR A 137 19.37 17.96 1.83
N LYS A 138 18.40 17.78 0.93
CA LYS A 138 17.02 17.42 1.27
C LYS A 138 16.88 15.89 1.34
N SER A 139 16.65 15.36 2.54
CA SER A 139 16.41 13.93 2.78
C SER A 139 15.21 13.41 1.98
N ASP A 140 14.14 14.20 1.89
CA ASP A 140 12.87 13.81 1.29
C ASP A 140 13.02 13.47 -0.20
N PHE A 141 13.97 14.13 -0.88
CA PHE A 141 14.24 13.86 -2.30
C PHE A 141 14.88 12.48 -2.49
N TYR A 142 15.80 12.10 -1.61
CA TYR A 142 16.38 10.74 -1.64
C TYR A 142 15.36 9.69 -1.19
N LEU A 143 14.53 10.00 -0.19
CA LEU A 143 13.46 9.12 0.24
C LEU A 143 12.53 8.80 -0.94
N GLN A 144 12.04 9.83 -1.64
CA GLN A 144 11.15 9.66 -2.79
C GLN A 144 11.81 8.89 -3.93
N LEU A 145 13.07 9.18 -4.26
CA LEU A 145 13.80 8.42 -5.28
C LEU A 145 13.98 6.94 -4.87
N GLY A 146 14.25 6.69 -3.59
CA GLY A 146 14.34 5.35 -3.03
C GLY A 146 13.04 4.57 -3.15
N VAL A 147 11.90 5.22 -2.88
CA VAL A 147 10.56 4.63 -3.06
C VAL A 147 10.27 4.35 -4.54
N ILE A 148 10.60 5.27 -5.46
CA ILE A 148 10.42 5.04 -6.90
C ILE A 148 11.21 3.82 -7.36
N TYR A 149 12.50 3.74 -6.99
CA TYR A 149 13.31 2.56 -7.32
C TYR A 149 12.76 1.29 -6.68
N PHE A 150 12.22 1.39 -5.46
CA PHE A 150 11.63 0.24 -4.78
C PHE A 150 10.41 -0.26 -5.56
N ASP A 151 9.50 0.61 -6.00
CA ASP A 151 8.31 0.23 -6.75
C ASP A 151 8.63 -0.36 -8.13
N GLN A 152 9.68 0.14 -8.79
CA GLN A 152 10.27 -0.45 -10.00
C GLN A 152 11.01 -1.78 -9.75
N GLY A 153 11.14 -2.23 -8.50
CA GLY A 153 11.89 -3.43 -8.11
C GLY A 153 13.41 -3.32 -8.27
N GLN A 154 13.95 -2.11 -8.47
CA GLN A 154 15.39 -1.84 -8.47
C GLN A 154 15.93 -1.80 -7.02
N PHE A 155 15.90 -2.94 -6.33
CA PHE A 155 16.12 -3.01 -4.89
C PHE A 155 17.49 -2.51 -4.43
N ASP A 156 18.56 -2.76 -5.19
CA ASP A 156 19.90 -2.26 -4.83
C ASP A 156 19.99 -0.73 -4.89
N ASN A 157 19.37 -0.13 -5.92
CA ASN A 157 19.31 1.33 -6.07
C ASN A 157 18.42 1.94 -4.99
N ALA A 158 17.29 1.30 -4.69
CA ALA A 158 16.40 1.72 -3.63
C ALA A 158 17.09 1.71 -2.26
N ALA A 159 17.73 0.61 -1.88
CA ALA A 159 18.44 0.50 -0.60
C ALA A 159 19.53 1.56 -0.44
N LYS A 160 20.40 1.73 -1.45
CA LYS A 160 21.45 2.77 -1.46
C LYS A 160 20.87 4.17 -1.29
N THR A 161 19.77 4.46 -1.97
CA THR A 161 19.16 5.80 -1.94
C THR A 161 18.43 6.06 -0.62
N LEU A 162 17.74 5.07 -0.05
CA LEU A 162 17.08 5.18 1.25
C LEU A 162 18.09 5.35 2.40
N VAL A 163 19.22 4.63 2.36
CA VAL A 163 20.34 4.87 3.29
C VAL A 163 20.85 6.30 3.15
N LYS A 164 20.93 6.84 1.93
CA LYS A 164 21.34 8.23 1.70
C LYS A 164 20.36 9.25 2.31
N ALA A 165 19.06 8.94 2.31
CA ALA A 165 18.06 9.77 2.98
C ALA A 165 18.34 9.86 4.49
N LEU A 166 18.62 8.72 5.15
CA LEU A 166 18.98 8.65 6.57
C LEU A 166 20.29 9.40 6.89
N GLU A 167 21.33 9.25 6.06
CA GLU A 167 22.60 9.96 6.25
C GLU A 167 22.43 11.49 6.16
N THR A 168 21.59 11.94 5.25
CA THR A 168 21.37 13.37 4.99
C THR A 168 20.58 13.99 6.15
N GLN A 169 19.59 13.29 6.67
CA GLN A 169 18.79 13.73 7.82
C GLN A 169 19.66 13.94 9.08
N ASN A 170 20.53 12.98 9.40
CA ASN A 170 21.38 13.03 10.60
C ASN A 170 22.35 14.23 10.62
N LYS A 171 22.71 14.77 9.45
CA LYS A 171 23.57 15.96 9.34
C LYS A 171 22.85 17.26 9.68
N TYR A 172 21.52 17.31 9.57
CA TYR A 172 20.73 18.54 9.73
C TYR A 172 19.64 18.32 10.80
N LYS A 173 20.05 18.24 12.08
CA LYS A 173 19.27 17.93 13.31
C LYS A 173 17.97 18.75 13.59
N ASN A 174 17.45 19.54 12.66
CA ASN A 174 16.30 20.43 12.85
C ASN A 174 15.09 20.16 11.92
N GLY A 175 15.01 19.02 11.24
CA GLY A 175 13.83 18.63 10.43
C GLY A 175 12.95 17.60 11.16
N ARG A 176 11.73 17.98 11.55
CA ARG A 176 10.70 17.10 12.15
C ARG A 176 9.85 16.33 11.10
N THR A 177 10.44 15.94 9.98
CA THR A 177 9.80 15.23 8.85
C THR A 177 10.88 14.40 8.15
N ASP A 178 10.81 13.09 7.88
CA ASP A 178 9.95 11.97 8.29
C ASP A 178 10.86 10.72 8.28
N LEU A 179 10.91 9.91 9.36
CA LEU A 179 11.71 8.66 9.40
C LEU A 179 11.04 7.49 8.69
N GLU A 180 10.44 7.78 7.55
CA GLU A 180 9.83 6.79 6.68
C GLU A 180 10.90 5.91 6.02
N ALA A 181 12.15 6.37 5.92
CA ALA A 181 13.24 5.59 5.32
C ALA A 181 13.50 4.25 6.02
N TYR A 182 13.40 4.16 7.35
CA TYR A 182 13.53 2.86 8.06
C TYR A 182 12.41 1.91 7.68
N TRP A 183 11.17 2.42 7.59
CA TRP A 183 10.03 1.63 7.13
C TRP A 183 10.19 1.19 5.67
N GLN A 184 10.63 2.08 4.78
CA GLN A 184 10.82 1.73 3.37
C GLN A 184 11.94 0.71 3.19
N LEU A 185 13.04 0.81 3.94
CA LEU A 185 14.10 -0.20 3.96
C LEU A 185 13.59 -1.53 4.52
N PHE A 186 12.84 -1.50 5.63
CA PHE A 186 12.22 -2.69 6.20
C PHE A 186 11.33 -3.41 5.18
N ASN A 187 10.45 -2.65 4.49
CA ASN A 187 9.53 -3.19 3.51
C ASN A 187 10.25 -3.68 2.24
N LEU A 188 11.33 -3.01 1.84
CA LEU A 188 12.22 -3.47 0.78
C LEU A 188 12.82 -4.83 1.10
N HIS A 189 13.38 -5.00 2.31
CA HIS A 189 13.95 -6.27 2.74
C HIS A 189 12.89 -7.37 2.86
N LEU A 190 11.67 -7.03 3.32
CA LEU A 190 10.53 -7.94 3.29
C LEU A 190 10.18 -8.42 1.88
N CYS A 191 10.12 -7.51 0.90
CA CYS A 191 9.83 -7.87 -0.50
C CYS A 191 10.95 -8.69 -1.15
N GLN A 192 12.18 -8.57 -0.65
CA GLN A 192 13.30 -9.43 -1.04
C GLN A 192 13.37 -10.74 -0.25
N HIS A 193 12.46 -10.97 0.70
CA HIS A 193 12.46 -12.12 1.61
C HIS A 193 13.74 -12.23 2.46
N ARG A 194 14.43 -11.09 2.65
CA ARG A 194 15.57 -10.93 3.55
C ARG A 194 15.08 -10.54 4.93
N TYR A 195 14.40 -11.48 5.60
CA TYR A 195 13.71 -11.22 6.86
C TYR A 195 14.64 -10.81 8.01
N GLN A 196 15.86 -11.34 8.04
CA GLN A 196 16.85 -10.96 9.05
C GLN A 196 17.29 -9.51 8.87
N ASP A 197 17.60 -9.09 7.64
CA ASP A 197 17.93 -7.70 7.32
C ASP A 197 16.76 -6.77 7.64
N ALA A 198 15.52 -7.19 7.37
CA ALA A 198 14.34 -6.44 7.75
C ALA A 198 14.28 -6.24 9.28
N LEU A 199 14.44 -7.31 10.08
CA LEU A 199 14.46 -7.22 11.54
C LEU A 199 15.59 -6.30 12.05
N GLU A 200 16.77 -6.35 11.45
CA GLU A 200 17.90 -5.48 11.79
C GLU A 200 17.59 -4.01 11.51
N VAL A 201 17.03 -3.69 10.34
CA VAL A 201 16.60 -2.32 10.01
C VAL A 201 15.53 -1.83 10.96
N ALA A 202 14.55 -2.67 11.33
CA ALA A 202 13.54 -2.30 12.30
C ALA A 202 14.16 -1.97 13.66
N GLU A 203 15.12 -2.78 14.12
CA GLU A 203 15.81 -2.58 15.38
C GLU A 203 16.63 -1.29 15.39
N LEU A 204 17.39 -1.01 14.32
CA LEU A 204 18.10 0.27 14.15
C LEU A 204 17.15 1.46 14.17
N GLY A 205 15.99 1.34 13.51
CA GLY A 205 14.94 2.35 13.53
C GLY A 205 14.42 2.61 14.94
N ILE A 206 14.06 1.57 15.68
CA ILE A 206 13.56 1.64 17.06
C ILE A 206 14.61 2.29 17.98
N GLN A 207 15.87 1.87 17.88
CA GLN A 207 16.98 2.37 18.70
C GLN A 207 17.36 3.81 18.40
N SER A 208 17.02 4.34 17.21
CA SER A 208 17.30 5.73 16.86
C SER A 208 16.60 6.74 17.79
N GLN A 209 15.50 6.34 18.45
CA GLN A 209 14.63 7.19 19.29
C GLN A 209 14.09 8.45 18.59
N GLN A 210 14.13 8.48 17.26
CA GLN A 210 13.64 9.62 16.49
C GLN A 210 12.27 9.34 15.84
N LEU A 211 11.85 8.06 15.78
CA LEU A 211 10.61 7.64 15.11
C LEU A 211 9.38 8.30 15.74
N SER A 212 8.39 8.62 14.91
CA SER A 212 7.05 8.92 15.42
C SER A 212 6.43 7.65 16.03
N GLU A 213 5.45 7.81 16.92
CA GLU A 213 4.69 6.70 17.50
C GLU A 213 4.10 5.79 16.39
N GLN A 214 3.61 6.39 15.30
CA GLN A 214 3.06 5.66 14.16
C GLN A 214 4.12 4.79 13.47
N GLN A 215 5.30 5.36 13.19
CA GLN A 215 6.41 4.65 12.55
C GLN A 215 6.91 3.51 13.42
N LEU A 216 7.00 3.76 14.73
CA LEU A 216 7.38 2.76 15.70
C LEU A 216 6.39 1.59 15.72
N CYS A 217 5.08 1.88 15.75
CA CYS A 217 4.03 0.85 15.68
C CYS A 217 4.09 0.04 14.38
N ILE A 218 4.28 0.69 13.23
CA ILE A 218 4.39 0.01 11.94
C ILE A 218 5.55 -0.99 11.94
N LEU A 219 6.73 -0.60 12.43
CA LEU A 219 7.89 -1.49 12.52
C LEU A 219 7.65 -2.64 13.51
N LEU A 220 7.01 -2.39 14.65
CA LEU A 220 6.68 -3.44 15.62
C LEU A 220 5.69 -4.47 15.05
N ILE A 221 4.66 -4.01 14.34
CA ILE A 221 3.70 -4.91 13.67
C ILE A 221 4.41 -5.68 12.54
N GLY A 222 5.31 -5.03 11.80
CA GLY A 222 6.19 -5.69 10.84
C GLY A 222 7.03 -6.80 11.46
N LYS A 223 7.67 -6.55 12.61
CA LYS A 223 8.41 -7.58 13.38
C LYS A 223 7.48 -8.73 13.78
N ALA A 224 6.27 -8.42 14.25
CA ALA A 224 5.29 -9.44 14.63
C ALA A 224 4.88 -10.36 13.45
N ILE A 225 4.73 -9.81 12.24
CA ILE A 225 4.48 -10.61 11.02
C ILE A 225 5.63 -11.59 10.79
N ILE A 226 6.88 -11.11 10.80
CA ILE A 226 8.06 -11.95 10.59
C ILE A 226 8.13 -13.04 11.66
N TYR A 227 8.05 -12.67 12.94
CA TYR A 227 8.11 -13.64 14.03
C TYR A 227 7.00 -14.70 13.93
N TYR A 228 5.78 -14.31 13.55
CA TYR A 228 4.69 -15.24 13.35
C TYR A 228 4.96 -16.22 12.20
N LEU A 229 5.47 -15.74 11.05
CA LEU A 229 5.82 -16.58 9.89
C LEU A 229 6.84 -17.66 10.26
N PHE A 230 7.82 -17.31 11.10
CA PHE A 230 8.91 -18.18 11.54
C PHE A 230 8.67 -18.89 12.88
N ASN A 231 7.43 -18.95 13.36
CA ASN A 231 7.05 -19.68 14.58
C ASN A 231 7.67 -19.15 15.90
N HIS A 232 8.05 -17.88 15.93
CA HIS A 232 8.51 -17.15 17.12
C HIS A 232 7.32 -16.45 17.81
N LEU A 233 6.40 -17.25 18.36
CA LEU A 233 5.10 -16.72 18.82
C LEU A 233 5.23 -15.77 20.03
N ASP A 234 6.17 -16.03 20.93
CA ASP A 234 6.40 -15.19 22.11
C ASP A 234 6.94 -13.82 21.70
N GLU A 235 7.88 -13.78 20.75
CA GLU A 235 8.45 -12.56 20.19
C GLU A 235 7.40 -11.79 19.38
N ALA A 236 6.57 -12.50 18.60
CA ALA A 236 5.44 -11.88 17.89
C ALA A 236 4.46 -11.23 18.87
N LYS A 237 4.08 -11.94 19.94
CA LYS A 237 3.18 -11.44 20.99
C LYS A 237 3.78 -10.25 21.73
N HIS A 238 5.08 -10.29 22.02
CA HIS A 238 5.78 -9.18 22.66
C HIS A 238 5.79 -7.93 21.78
N ALA A 239 6.09 -8.07 20.48
CA ALA A 239 6.06 -6.95 19.55
C ALA A 239 4.65 -6.32 19.43
N LEU A 240 3.59 -7.15 19.39
CA LEU A 240 2.20 -6.67 19.39
C LEU A 240 1.85 -5.94 20.69
N MET A 241 2.26 -6.46 21.85
CA MET A 241 2.07 -5.81 23.15
C MET A 241 2.73 -4.43 23.18
N LEU A 242 3.97 -4.31 22.71
CA LEU A 242 4.66 -3.02 22.64
C LEU A 242 3.90 -2.03 21.74
N SER A 243 3.44 -2.47 20.57
CA SER A 243 2.69 -1.60 19.67
C SER A 243 1.36 -1.11 20.26
N GLU A 244 0.69 -1.92 21.09
CA GLU A 244 -0.51 -1.55 21.87
C GLU A 244 -0.21 -0.47 22.93
N VAL A 245 0.95 -0.54 23.58
CA VAL A 245 1.36 0.44 24.59
C VAL A 245 1.65 1.80 23.95
N ILE A 246 2.27 1.81 22.77
CA ILE A 246 2.67 3.04 22.07
C ILE A 246 1.47 3.75 21.46
N TYR A 247 0.52 3.00 20.89
CA TYR A 247 -0.59 3.60 20.18
C TYR A 247 -1.91 2.98 20.64
N GLN A 248 -2.64 3.72 21.47
CA GLN A 248 -3.97 3.36 21.94
C GLN A 248 -5.01 3.51 20.83
N PHE A 249 -4.90 2.73 19.74
CA PHE A 249 -5.66 2.80 18.49
C PHE A 249 -7.02 3.56 18.54
N PRO A 250 -7.03 4.90 18.52
CA PRO A 250 -8.28 5.62 18.37
C PRO A 250 -8.62 5.53 16.89
N SER A 251 -9.90 5.34 16.56
CA SER A 251 -10.32 5.21 15.17
C SER A 251 -9.89 6.41 14.32
N GLN A 252 -9.54 6.14 13.05
CA GLN A 252 -9.37 7.09 11.93
C GLN A 252 -7.99 7.74 11.70
N GLN A 253 -6.94 6.94 11.47
CA GLN A 253 -5.78 7.42 10.69
C GLN A 253 -5.55 6.57 9.44
N LYS A 254 -5.53 7.22 8.26
CA LYS A 254 -5.47 6.58 6.92
C LYS A 254 -4.26 5.64 6.77
N TYR A 255 -3.09 6.04 7.28
CA TYR A 255 -1.82 5.33 7.09
C TYR A 255 -1.63 4.09 7.96
N LEU A 256 -2.24 4.06 9.15
CA LEU A 256 -2.15 2.91 10.07
C LEU A 256 -3.19 1.83 9.78
N LYS A 257 -4.25 2.16 9.02
CA LYS A 257 -5.44 1.31 8.87
C LYS A 257 -5.10 -0.15 8.54
N ASN A 258 -4.18 -0.40 7.61
CA ASN A 258 -3.81 -1.75 7.21
C ASN A 258 -2.97 -2.48 8.28
N PHE A 259 -2.05 -1.78 8.96
CA PHE A 259 -1.25 -2.39 10.02
C PHE A 259 -2.08 -2.73 11.26
N VAL A 260 -3.09 -1.94 11.59
CA VAL A 260 -4.05 -2.27 12.66
C VAL A 260 -4.80 -3.57 12.35
N ILE A 261 -5.14 -3.78 11.07
CA ILE A 261 -5.78 -5.03 10.62
C ILE A 261 -4.82 -6.22 10.84
N PHE A 262 -3.56 -6.11 10.41
CA PHE A 262 -2.55 -7.15 10.65
C PHE A 262 -2.31 -7.41 12.14
N HIS A 263 -2.23 -6.35 12.96
CA HIS A 263 -2.10 -6.47 14.40
C HIS A 263 -3.21 -7.33 14.98
N GLY A 264 -4.47 -6.94 14.77
CA GLY A 264 -5.63 -7.65 15.30
C GLY A 264 -5.68 -9.09 14.81
N TYR A 265 -5.38 -9.29 13.53
CA TYR A 265 -5.41 -10.61 12.92
C TYR A 265 -4.35 -11.55 13.50
N ILE A 266 -3.08 -11.14 13.59
CA ILE A 266 -2.01 -11.98 14.17
C ILE A 266 -2.29 -12.26 15.64
N LYS A 267 -2.76 -11.27 16.40
CA LYS A 267 -3.16 -11.45 17.80
C LYS A 267 -4.23 -12.53 17.94
N ASN A 268 -5.25 -12.51 17.07
CA ASN A 268 -6.31 -13.51 17.05
C ASN A 268 -5.76 -14.90 16.69
N LEU A 269 -4.86 -15.00 15.70
CA LEU A 269 -4.23 -16.27 15.31
C LEU A 269 -3.38 -16.87 16.43
N ILE A 270 -2.59 -16.05 17.14
CA ILE A 270 -1.82 -16.49 18.31
C ILE A 270 -2.76 -16.99 19.41
N SER A 271 -3.82 -16.24 19.72
CA SER A 271 -4.80 -16.63 20.73
C SER A 271 -5.50 -17.96 20.39
N LEU A 272 -5.89 -18.17 19.13
CA LEU A 272 -6.46 -19.43 18.67
C LEU A 272 -5.48 -20.60 18.89
N TYR A 273 -4.22 -20.41 18.52
CA TYR A 273 -3.18 -21.42 18.73
C TYR A 273 -3.00 -21.75 20.22
N GLU A 274 -2.82 -20.74 21.07
CA GLU A 274 -2.63 -20.91 22.53
C GLU A 274 -3.84 -21.58 23.21
N SER A 275 -5.06 -21.29 22.73
CA SER A 275 -6.29 -21.91 23.25
C SER A 275 -6.46 -23.38 22.88
N GLY A 276 -5.65 -23.92 21.97
CA GLY A 276 -5.83 -25.26 21.39
C GLY A 276 -7.04 -25.38 20.46
N LYS A 277 -7.71 -24.26 20.15
CA LYS A 277 -8.77 -24.21 19.13
C LYS A 277 -8.11 -24.47 17.77
N TYR A 278 -8.53 -25.54 17.10
CA TYR A 278 -7.86 -26.10 15.90
C TYR A 278 -6.56 -26.85 16.16
N LYS A 279 -6.34 -27.41 17.36
CA LYS A 279 -5.20 -28.33 17.62
C LYS A 279 -5.07 -29.43 16.56
N ASP A 280 -6.21 -29.87 16.00
CA ASP A 280 -6.25 -30.91 14.99
C ASP A 280 -5.70 -30.46 13.61
N CYS A 281 -5.54 -29.15 13.41
CA CYS A 281 -4.92 -28.60 12.22
C CYS A 281 -3.39 -28.50 12.36
N TYR A 282 -2.85 -28.38 13.57
CA TYR A 282 -1.43 -28.11 13.83
C TYR A 282 -0.61 -29.36 14.15
N HIS A 283 -1.04 -30.53 13.69
CA HIS A 283 -0.33 -31.78 13.94
C HIS A 283 1.03 -31.80 13.24
N LEU A 284 2.12 -31.80 14.02
CA LEU A 284 3.47 -32.03 13.52
C LEU A 284 3.65 -33.55 13.33
N ALA A 285 3.86 -34.01 12.10
CA ALA A 285 4.32 -35.38 11.85
C ALA A 285 5.86 -35.38 11.82
N ASP A 286 6.46 -36.51 12.21
CA ASP A 286 7.92 -36.62 12.37
C ASP A 286 8.71 -36.60 11.04
N ASP A 287 8.02 -36.52 9.88
CA ASP A 287 8.61 -36.57 8.53
C ASP A 287 7.91 -35.59 7.55
N THR A 288 7.63 -34.36 7.99
CA THR A 288 6.83 -33.39 7.21
C THR A 288 7.61 -32.79 6.03
N THR A 289 7.15 -33.08 4.82
CA THR A 289 7.52 -32.32 3.63
C THR A 289 6.83 -30.96 3.66
N LYS A 290 7.52 -29.92 3.19
CA LYS A 290 6.97 -28.55 3.16
C LYS A 290 6.10 -28.34 1.92
N MET A 291 4.97 -27.67 2.12
CA MET A 291 4.20 -27.04 1.06
C MET A 291 4.19 -25.54 1.32
N TYR A 292 4.56 -24.75 0.31
CA TYR A 292 4.68 -23.31 0.47
C TYR A 292 3.35 -22.63 0.15
N PHE A 293 2.90 -21.72 1.00
CA PHE A 293 1.66 -20.96 0.78
C PHE A 293 2.02 -19.48 0.63
N ILE A 294 2.03 -18.99 -0.60
CA ILE A 294 2.40 -17.61 -0.92
C ILE A 294 1.12 -16.77 -1.08
N SER A 295 1.01 -15.73 -0.27
CA SER A 295 -0.11 -14.78 -0.37
C SER A 295 0.20 -13.46 0.35
N GLU A 296 -0.84 -12.66 0.55
CA GLU A 296 -0.82 -11.51 1.46
C GLU A 296 -1.29 -11.97 2.87
N SER A 297 -2.32 -11.37 3.45
CA SER A 297 -2.80 -11.65 4.81
C SER A 297 -3.33 -13.08 4.99
N HIS A 298 -4.15 -13.58 4.06
CA HIS A 298 -4.79 -14.90 4.19
C HIS A 298 -3.84 -16.08 4.36
N GLY A 299 -2.57 -15.94 3.96
CA GLY A 299 -1.54 -16.97 4.14
C GLY A 299 -1.07 -17.10 5.58
N LEU A 300 -1.35 -16.14 6.45
CA LEU A 300 -1.00 -16.24 7.86
C LEU A 300 -1.82 -17.34 8.56
N ALA A 301 -3.13 -17.44 8.30
CA ALA A 301 -4.00 -18.43 8.95
C ALA A 301 -3.56 -19.89 8.80
N PRO A 302 -3.23 -20.40 7.60
CA PRO A 302 -2.85 -21.79 7.42
C PRO A 302 -1.40 -22.08 7.85
N ASN A 303 -0.61 -21.08 8.26
CA ASN A 303 0.80 -21.30 8.59
C ASN A 303 0.95 -22.36 9.67
N ARG A 304 1.81 -23.36 9.43
CA ARG A 304 2.08 -24.53 10.30
C ARG A 304 0.95 -25.55 10.38
N THR A 305 -0.14 -25.38 9.64
CA THR A 305 -1.18 -26.40 9.55
C THR A 305 -0.71 -27.57 8.68
N SER A 306 -1.30 -28.75 8.91
CA SER A 306 -1.01 -29.96 8.15
C SER A 306 -2.13 -30.25 7.17
N VAL A 307 -1.75 -30.63 5.95
CA VAL A 307 -2.66 -30.94 4.85
C VAL A 307 -2.29 -32.26 4.21
N GLN A 308 -3.29 -32.99 3.69
CA GLN A 308 -3.07 -34.18 2.87
C GLN A 308 -3.19 -33.78 1.41
N TYR A 309 -2.19 -34.15 0.60
CA TYR A 309 -2.22 -33.91 -0.83
C TYR A 309 -1.49 -35.04 -1.56
N LYS A 310 -2.15 -35.66 -2.55
CA LYS A 310 -1.59 -36.78 -3.34
C LYS A 310 -0.96 -37.88 -2.46
N GLN A 311 -1.68 -38.31 -1.41
CA GLN A 311 -1.29 -39.35 -0.45
C GLN A 311 -0.05 -39.04 0.42
N GLN A 312 0.35 -37.76 0.48
CA GLN A 312 1.44 -37.30 1.31
C GLN A 312 0.97 -36.19 2.26
N THR A 313 1.49 -36.23 3.48
CA THR A 313 1.28 -35.18 4.48
C THR A 313 2.25 -34.04 4.23
N TYR A 314 1.72 -32.83 4.11
CA TYR A 314 2.52 -31.62 4.02
C TYR A 314 2.25 -30.73 5.23
N GLN A 315 3.31 -30.07 5.70
CA GLN A 315 3.17 -28.92 6.58
C GLN A 315 3.18 -27.64 5.74
N ILE A 316 2.22 -26.75 5.99
CA ILE A 316 2.16 -25.45 5.33
C ILE A 316 3.22 -24.53 5.91
N ASN A 317 4.07 -24.02 5.03
CA ASN A 317 5.04 -22.96 5.29
C ASN A 317 4.58 -21.71 4.54
N SER A 318 4.06 -20.73 5.26
CA SER A 318 3.58 -19.52 4.63
C SER A 318 4.72 -18.59 4.25
N LEU A 319 4.62 -18.02 3.06
CA LEU A 319 5.48 -16.97 2.54
C LEU A 319 4.60 -15.77 2.18
N PHE A 320 5.17 -14.58 2.25
CA PHE A 320 4.38 -13.36 2.32
C PHE A 320 4.87 -12.30 1.34
N ILE A 321 3.95 -11.72 0.57
CA ILE A 321 4.19 -10.54 -0.28
C ILE A 321 3.17 -9.46 0.10
N MET A 322 3.61 -8.52 0.93
CA MET A 322 2.78 -7.43 1.48
C MET A 322 2.12 -6.61 0.36
N GLY A 323 0.79 -6.51 0.37
CA GLY A 323 0.04 -5.64 -0.54
C GLY A 323 -0.03 -6.11 -2.00
N ALA A 324 0.40 -7.33 -2.31
CA ALA A 324 0.31 -7.85 -3.66
C ALA A 324 -1.14 -8.11 -4.07
N LYS A 325 -1.43 -7.83 -5.34
CA LYS A 325 -2.73 -8.00 -6.00
C LYS A 325 -2.47 -8.73 -7.31
N VAL A 326 -3.49 -9.37 -7.86
CA VAL A 326 -3.37 -10.07 -9.15
C VAL A 326 -2.94 -9.11 -10.26
N ILE A 327 -3.48 -7.88 -10.25
CA ILE A 327 -3.13 -6.86 -11.24
C ILE A 327 -1.62 -6.58 -11.30
N HIS A 328 -0.91 -6.66 -10.17
CA HIS A 328 0.54 -6.39 -10.12
C HIS A 328 1.36 -7.45 -10.84
N PHE A 329 0.84 -8.65 -11.06
CA PHE A 329 1.56 -9.72 -11.74
C PHE A 329 1.34 -9.72 -13.25
N VAL A 330 0.42 -8.89 -13.75
CA VAL A 330 0.01 -8.85 -15.17
C VAL A 330 0.27 -7.51 -15.83
N THR A 331 0.99 -6.60 -15.17
CA THR A 331 1.48 -5.36 -15.79
C THR A 331 2.62 -5.67 -16.75
N ASP A 332 2.71 -4.88 -17.83
CA ASP A 332 3.79 -5.02 -18.82
C ASP A 332 5.14 -4.54 -18.25
N ASP A 333 5.11 -3.47 -17.45
CA ASP A 333 6.30 -2.97 -16.78
C ASP A 333 6.64 -3.86 -15.57
N GLU A 334 7.92 -4.22 -15.47
CA GLU A 334 8.45 -4.96 -14.32
C GLU A 334 8.31 -4.12 -13.05
N ASN A 335 7.83 -4.75 -11.97
CA ASN A 335 7.64 -4.11 -10.68
C ASN A 335 8.10 -5.00 -9.52
N LYS A 336 8.13 -4.42 -8.31
CA LYS A 336 8.59 -5.11 -7.09
C LYS A 336 7.87 -6.41 -6.78
N PHE A 337 6.59 -6.53 -7.09
CA PHE A 337 5.79 -7.71 -6.75
C PHE A 337 6.15 -8.88 -7.66
N GLN A 338 6.30 -8.63 -8.96
CA GLN A 338 6.76 -9.63 -9.93
C GLN A 338 8.16 -10.13 -9.55
N ILE A 339 9.09 -9.22 -9.26
CA ILE A 339 10.47 -9.58 -8.86
C ILE A 339 10.47 -10.35 -7.53
N SER A 340 9.67 -9.94 -6.55
CA SER A 340 9.51 -10.62 -5.26
C SER A 340 9.02 -12.06 -5.43
N LEU A 341 7.93 -12.26 -6.20
CA LEU A 341 7.39 -13.60 -6.45
C LEU A 341 8.41 -14.49 -7.18
N VAL A 342 9.05 -13.97 -8.23
CA VAL A 342 10.08 -14.72 -8.97
C VAL A 342 11.24 -15.11 -8.06
N SER A 343 11.66 -14.22 -7.14
CA SER A 343 12.71 -14.53 -6.17
C SER A 343 12.31 -15.69 -5.25
N LEU A 344 11.07 -15.67 -4.71
CA LEU A 344 10.59 -16.78 -3.87
C LEU A 344 10.62 -18.11 -4.60
N LEU A 345 10.02 -18.15 -5.80
CA LEU A 345 9.84 -19.40 -6.53
C LEU A 345 11.19 -19.99 -6.98
N ARG A 346 12.14 -19.14 -7.37
CA ARG A 346 13.48 -19.54 -7.79
C ARG A 346 14.28 -20.24 -6.70
N ASP A 347 14.08 -19.85 -5.44
CA ASP A 347 14.82 -20.41 -4.31
C ASP A 347 14.22 -21.74 -3.80
N LEU A 348 13.11 -22.20 -4.38
CA LEU A 348 12.49 -23.47 -4.04
C LEU A 348 13.17 -24.64 -4.76
N ALA A 349 13.19 -25.80 -4.10
CA ALA A 349 13.67 -27.03 -4.72
C ALA A 349 12.72 -27.51 -5.84
N PRO A 350 13.24 -28.10 -6.93
CA PRO A 350 12.41 -28.75 -7.94
C PRO A 350 11.43 -29.77 -7.32
N GLY A 351 10.23 -29.84 -7.87
CA GLY A 351 9.11 -30.65 -7.38
C GLY A 351 8.30 -30.03 -6.24
N SER A 352 8.73 -28.87 -5.69
CA SER A 352 8.04 -28.17 -4.59
C SER A 352 6.56 -27.90 -4.90
N LYS A 353 5.71 -28.00 -3.88
CA LYS A 353 4.28 -27.66 -3.97
C LYS A 353 4.05 -26.25 -3.44
N VAL A 354 3.42 -25.41 -4.26
CA VAL A 354 3.24 -23.99 -3.97
C VAL A 354 1.78 -23.61 -4.16
N VAL A 355 1.12 -23.18 -3.08
CA VAL A 355 -0.20 -22.56 -3.16
C VAL A 355 -0.04 -21.07 -3.37
N ILE A 356 -0.69 -20.51 -4.39
CA ILE A 356 -0.75 -19.06 -4.63
C ILE A 356 -2.17 -18.57 -4.33
N ALA A 357 -2.32 -17.64 -3.37
CA ALA A 357 -3.62 -17.15 -2.92
C ALA A 357 -3.70 -15.61 -2.95
N PHE A 358 -3.46 -15.03 -4.13
CA PHE A 358 -3.75 -13.62 -4.42
C PHE A 358 -5.11 -13.45 -5.09
N GLY A 359 -5.73 -12.28 -4.94
CA GLY A 359 -6.99 -11.92 -5.62
C GLY A 359 -8.08 -11.37 -4.70
N GLU A 360 -8.03 -11.66 -3.40
CA GLU A 360 -9.04 -11.15 -2.46
C GLU A 360 -9.10 -9.62 -2.45
N ILE A 361 -7.93 -8.95 -2.46
CA ILE A 361 -7.86 -7.49 -2.48
C ILE A 361 -8.43 -6.91 -3.78
N ASP A 362 -8.32 -7.60 -4.91
CA ASP A 362 -8.91 -7.20 -6.19
C ASP A 362 -10.45 -7.27 -6.15
N CYS A 363 -11.02 -8.01 -5.20
CA CYS A 363 -12.45 -8.26 -5.03
C CYS A 363 -13.09 -7.45 -3.89
N ARG A 364 -12.49 -6.34 -3.44
CA ARG A 364 -13.06 -5.50 -2.36
C ARG A 364 -14.01 -4.40 -2.88
N PRO A 365 -14.91 -3.86 -2.03
CA PRO A 365 -15.81 -2.77 -2.43
C PRO A 365 -15.11 -1.41 -2.60
N GLY A 366 -14.15 -1.11 -1.71
CA GLY A 366 -13.48 0.20 -1.66
C GLY A 366 -12.27 0.34 -2.59
N GLU A 367 -11.78 -0.78 -3.12
CA GLU A 367 -10.63 -0.88 -4.02
C GLU A 367 -10.76 -2.15 -4.86
N GLY A 368 -10.16 -2.19 -6.05
CA GLY A 368 -10.16 -3.38 -6.91
C GLY A 368 -11.11 -3.29 -8.10
N ILE A 369 -11.54 -4.44 -8.61
CA ILE A 369 -12.29 -4.61 -9.87
C ILE A 369 -13.59 -3.81 -9.86
N TYR A 370 -14.31 -3.81 -8.74
CA TYR A 370 -15.56 -3.06 -8.60
C TYR A 370 -15.35 -1.56 -8.83
N THR A 371 -14.46 -0.96 -8.03
CA THR A 371 -14.11 0.46 -8.12
C THR A 371 -13.51 0.82 -9.48
N TYR A 372 -12.65 -0.05 -10.02
CA TYR A 372 -12.02 0.16 -11.32
C TYR A 372 -13.04 0.16 -12.45
N SER A 373 -13.98 -0.78 -12.45
CA SER A 373 -15.05 -0.87 -13.46
C SER A 373 -15.93 0.38 -13.45
N LEU A 374 -16.25 0.91 -12.26
CA LEU A 374 -17.00 2.17 -12.13
C LEU A 374 -16.23 3.37 -12.69
N LYS A 375 -14.94 3.52 -12.34
CA LYS A 375 -14.11 4.65 -12.77
C LYS A 375 -13.81 4.63 -14.27
N SER A 376 -13.45 3.45 -14.79
CA SER A 376 -13.08 3.26 -16.19
C SER A 376 -14.27 3.08 -17.13
N LYS A 377 -15.47 2.85 -16.58
CA LYS A 377 -16.69 2.48 -17.33
C LYS A 377 -16.52 1.20 -18.18
N ARG A 378 -15.57 0.33 -17.83
CA ARG A 378 -15.41 -1.00 -18.44
C ARG A 378 -16.32 -2.02 -17.75
N ASP A 379 -16.76 -3.03 -18.50
CA ASP A 379 -17.47 -4.17 -17.92
C ASP A 379 -16.52 -4.97 -17.02
N TYR A 380 -17.00 -5.42 -15.86
CA TYR A 380 -16.17 -6.14 -14.91
C TYR A 380 -15.74 -7.51 -15.45
N LYS A 381 -16.52 -8.13 -16.35
CA LYS A 381 -16.19 -9.42 -16.97
C LYS A 381 -14.98 -9.28 -17.87
N ASP A 382 -14.95 -8.26 -18.73
CA ASP A 382 -13.79 -7.98 -19.59
C ASP A 382 -12.52 -7.73 -18.77
N VAL A 383 -12.65 -7.05 -17.63
CA VAL A 383 -11.53 -6.80 -16.71
C VAL A 383 -11.03 -8.10 -16.07
N ILE A 384 -11.95 -8.94 -15.58
CA ILE A 384 -11.62 -10.22 -14.95
C ILE A 384 -11.00 -11.19 -15.97
N ASP A 385 -11.58 -11.30 -17.16
CA ASP A 385 -11.14 -12.26 -18.17
C ASP A 385 -9.73 -11.93 -18.68
N ASP A 386 -9.44 -10.66 -19.00
CA ASP A 386 -8.10 -10.22 -19.40
C ASP A 386 -7.07 -10.42 -18.28
N MET A 387 -7.42 -10.01 -17.06
CA MET A 387 -6.52 -10.07 -15.91
C MET A 387 -6.20 -11.52 -15.52
N LEU A 388 -7.21 -12.37 -15.36
CA LEU A 388 -7.02 -13.76 -14.93
C LEU A 388 -6.35 -14.60 -16.01
N SER A 389 -6.66 -14.37 -17.29
CA SER A 389 -5.99 -15.09 -18.37
C SER A 389 -4.48 -14.82 -18.33
N LYS A 390 -4.06 -13.55 -18.24
CA LYS A 390 -2.63 -13.19 -18.11
C LYS A 390 -2.00 -13.78 -16.85
N TYR A 391 -2.71 -13.69 -15.72
CA TYR A 391 -2.21 -14.14 -14.43
C TYR A 391 -1.96 -15.64 -14.38
N VAL A 392 -2.95 -16.45 -14.76
CA VAL A 392 -2.83 -17.92 -14.69
C VAL A 392 -1.78 -18.42 -15.68
N ASN A 393 -1.72 -17.84 -16.89
CA ASN A 393 -0.67 -18.18 -17.86
C ASN A 393 0.73 -17.81 -17.36
N ALA A 394 0.90 -16.63 -16.74
CA ALA A 394 2.18 -16.22 -16.16
C ALA A 394 2.63 -17.19 -15.06
N LEU A 395 1.72 -17.60 -14.17
CA LEU A 395 2.02 -18.57 -13.12
C LEU A 395 2.33 -19.96 -13.70
N LYS A 396 1.61 -20.42 -14.72
CA LYS A 396 1.93 -21.70 -15.38
C LYS A 396 3.34 -21.69 -15.98
N ASN A 397 3.71 -20.60 -16.65
CA ASN A 397 5.05 -20.45 -17.22
C ASN A 397 6.13 -20.45 -16.14
N LEU A 398 5.89 -19.79 -15.00
CA LEU A 398 6.81 -19.81 -13.86
C LEU A 398 6.91 -21.20 -13.24
N ALA A 399 5.79 -21.91 -13.10
CA ALA A 399 5.75 -23.28 -12.60
C ALA A 399 6.63 -24.21 -13.45
N ASP A 400 6.49 -24.12 -14.77
CA ASP A 400 7.28 -24.92 -15.71
C ASP A 400 8.75 -24.51 -15.72
N SER A 401 9.05 -23.22 -15.61
CA SER A 401 10.43 -22.70 -15.63
C SER A 401 11.24 -23.10 -14.40
N PHE A 402 10.59 -23.22 -13.24
CA PHE A 402 11.23 -23.58 -11.98
C PHE A 402 11.02 -25.05 -11.58
N ASP A 403 10.35 -25.85 -12.41
CA ASP A 403 9.99 -27.24 -12.12
C ASP A 403 9.27 -27.37 -10.77
N ILE A 404 8.23 -26.55 -10.55
CA ILE A 404 7.41 -26.57 -9.35
C ILE A 404 5.94 -26.81 -9.71
N GLU A 405 5.16 -27.28 -8.73
CA GLU A 405 3.72 -27.42 -8.89
C GLU A 405 3.01 -26.25 -8.23
N ILE A 406 2.35 -25.42 -9.04
CA ILE A 406 1.51 -24.32 -8.55
C ILE A 406 0.06 -24.79 -8.42
N ILE A 407 -0.49 -24.57 -7.22
CA ILE A 407 -1.88 -24.76 -6.85
C ILE A 407 -2.48 -23.38 -6.64
N LEU A 408 -3.54 -23.02 -7.35
CA LEU A 408 -4.22 -21.73 -7.17
C LEU A 408 -5.26 -21.82 -6.06
N CYS A 409 -5.46 -20.75 -5.31
CA CYS A 409 -6.55 -20.65 -4.33
C CYS A 409 -7.55 -19.58 -4.81
N GLY A 410 -8.84 -19.91 -4.74
CA GLY A 410 -9.90 -18.97 -5.08
C GLY A 410 -10.04 -17.81 -4.07
N VAL A 411 -11.03 -16.96 -4.30
CA VAL A 411 -11.41 -15.86 -3.41
C VAL A 411 -12.65 -16.26 -2.61
N PRO A 412 -12.64 -16.14 -1.26
CA PRO A 412 -13.80 -16.50 -0.45
C PRO A 412 -15.03 -15.64 -0.78
N ALA A 413 -16.22 -16.15 -0.46
CA ALA A 413 -17.44 -15.36 -0.56
C ALA A 413 -17.36 -14.14 0.39
N PRO A 414 -17.83 -12.96 -0.05
CA PRO A 414 -17.66 -11.72 0.71
C PRO A 414 -18.41 -11.78 2.04
N HIS A 415 -17.81 -11.22 3.09
CA HIS A 415 -18.50 -11.06 4.37
C HIS A 415 -19.74 -10.15 4.25
N PRO A 416 -20.84 -10.43 4.96
CA PRO A 416 -22.05 -9.59 4.92
C PRO A 416 -21.78 -8.10 5.14
N ASN A 417 -20.92 -7.76 6.11
CA ASN A 417 -20.54 -6.36 6.37
C ASN A 417 -19.90 -5.67 5.14
N SER A 418 -19.15 -6.40 4.31
CA SER A 418 -18.55 -5.85 3.09
C SER A 418 -19.59 -5.57 2.00
N ILE A 419 -20.73 -6.27 2.03
CA ILE A 419 -21.84 -6.05 1.10
C ILE A 419 -22.73 -4.91 1.61
N GLU A 420 -23.05 -4.90 2.90
CA GLU A 420 -24.00 -3.96 3.50
C GLU A 420 -23.52 -2.50 3.44
N ILE A 421 -22.21 -2.25 3.33
CA ILE A 421 -21.66 -0.90 3.10
C ILE A 421 -21.98 -0.35 1.70
N LEU A 422 -22.36 -1.20 0.75
CA LEU A 422 -22.71 -0.79 -0.61
C LEU A 422 -24.20 -0.44 -0.71
N PRO A 423 -24.58 0.53 -1.58
CA PRO A 423 -25.97 0.78 -1.93
C PRO A 423 -26.67 -0.50 -2.41
N GLN A 424 -27.93 -0.72 -2.01
CA GLN A 424 -28.74 -1.90 -2.39
C GLN A 424 -28.64 -2.33 -3.88
N PRO A 425 -28.73 -1.43 -4.89
CA PRO A 425 -28.61 -1.84 -6.29
C PRO A 425 -27.21 -2.37 -6.67
N GLU A 426 -26.18 -2.02 -5.90
CA GLU A 426 -24.79 -2.41 -6.14
C GLU A 426 -24.41 -3.73 -5.47
N GLN A 427 -25.15 -4.13 -4.42
CA GLN A 427 -24.87 -5.34 -3.65
C GLN A 427 -24.91 -6.61 -4.49
N GLN A 428 -25.92 -6.78 -5.34
CA GLN A 428 -26.00 -7.96 -6.21
C GLN A 428 -24.86 -7.98 -7.23
N LYS A 429 -24.57 -6.83 -7.84
CA LYS A 429 -23.47 -6.69 -8.80
C LYS A 429 -22.13 -7.06 -8.15
N PHE A 430 -21.89 -6.65 -6.91
CA PHE A 430 -20.66 -6.99 -6.19
C PHE A 430 -20.55 -8.51 -5.92
N LYS A 431 -21.64 -9.17 -5.54
CA LYS A 431 -21.67 -10.64 -5.42
C LYS A 431 -21.39 -11.33 -6.76
N ASP A 432 -21.98 -10.83 -7.84
CA ASP A 432 -21.79 -11.38 -9.19
C ASP A 432 -20.34 -11.26 -9.65
N ILE A 433 -19.64 -10.17 -9.30
CA ILE A 433 -18.20 -9.99 -9.59
C ILE A 433 -17.37 -11.11 -8.96
N ILE A 434 -17.58 -11.40 -7.68
CA ILE A 434 -16.80 -12.41 -6.95
C ILE A 434 -17.14 -13.82 -7.44
N ALA A 435 -18.41 -14.09 -7.73
CA ALA A 435 -18.85 -15.34 -8.32
C ALA A 435 -18.20 -15.55 -9.70
N TYR A 436 -18.22 -14.52 -10.55
CA TYR A 436 -17.64 -14.56 -11.89
C TYR A 436 -16.11 -14.72 -11.83
N TYR A 437 -15.43 -14.00 -10.94
CA TYR A 437 -13.99 -14.14 -10.71
C TYR A 437 -13.60 -15.61 -10.43
N ASN A 438 -14.26 -16.25 -9.46
CA ASN A 438 -13.96 -17.63 -9.09
C ASN A 438 -14.32 -18.62 -10.21
N LEU A 439 -15.43 -18.40 -10.91
CA LEU A 439 -15.81 -19.22 -12.07
C LEU A 439 -14.77 -19.14 -13.19
N THR A 440 -14.34 -17.92 -13.55
CA THR A 440 -13.31 -17.71 -14.58
C THR A 440 -11.99 -18.34 -14.16
N LEU A 441 -11.57 -18.17 -12.89
CA LEU A 441 -10.37 -18.80 -12.35
C LEU A 441 -10.44 -20.33 -12.46
N ALA A 442 -11.56 -20.94 -12.07
CA ALA A 442 -11.77 -22.39 -12.15
C ALA A 442 -11.69 -22.91 -13.59
N ASN A 443 -12.33 -22.23 -14.54
CA ASN A 443 -12.30 -22.60 -15.95
C ASN A 443 -10.88 -22.51 -16.53
N LEU A 444 -10.12 -21.46 -16.17
CA LEU A 444 -8.72 -21.30 -16.61
C LEU A 444 -7.83 -22.40 -16.03
N CYS A 445 -7.92 -22.67 -14.73
CA CYS A 445 -7.19 -23.76 -14.08
C CYS A 445 -7.45 -25.10 -14.77
N LEU A 446 -8.72 -25.43 -15.03
CA LEU A 446 -9.11 -26.65 -15.72
C LEU A 446 -8.53 -26.73 -17.14
N SER A 447 -8.54 -25.62 -17.88
CA SER A 447 -8.03 -25.56 -19.26
C SER A 447 -6.50 -25.73 -19.35
N LEU A 448 -5.78 -25.39 -18.30
CA LEU A 448 -4.32 -25.43 -18.22
C LEU A 448 -3.78 -26.59 -17.35
N ASP A 449 -4.66 -27.51 -16.93
CA ASP A 449 -4.34 -28.62 -16.04
C ASP A 449 -3.66 -28.19 -14.72
N MET A 450 -4.12 -27.07 -14.16
CA MET A 450 -3.67 -26.55 -12.87
C MET A 450 -4.66 -26.92 -11.76
N THR A 451 -4.15 -27.23 -10.58
CA THR A 451 -5.00 -27.50 -9.40
C THR A 451 -5.56 -26.19 -8.84
N LEU A 452 -6.86 -26.14 -8.57
CA LEU A 452 -7.53 -25.04 -7.85
C LEU A 452 -8.02 -25.54 -6.49
N LEU A 453 -7.75 -24.80 -5.42
CA LEU A 453 -8.45 -24.90 -4.13
C LEU A 453 -9.68 -23.97 -4.15
N ASP A 454 -10.86 -24.54 -4.37
CA ASP A 454 -12.07 -23.76 -4.58
C ASP A 454 -12.73 -23.35 -3.25
N VAL A 455 -12.27 -22.22 -2.70
CA VAL A 455 -12.75 -21.68 -1.43
C VAL A 455 -14.12 -21.01 -1.52
N TYR A 456 -14.54 -20.59 -2.71
CA TYR A 456 -15.79 -19.86 -2.86
C TYR A 456 -16.99 -20.74 -2.49
N PRO A 457 -17.22 -21.93 -3.05
CA PRO A 457 -18.31 -22.83 -2.64
C PRO A 457 -18.26 -23.21 -1.15
N LEU A 458 -17.07 -23.39 -0.58
CA LEU A 458 -16.92 -23.75 0.83
C LEU A 458 -17.43 -22.64 1.77
N THR A 459 -17.22 -21.38 1.37
CA THR A 459 -17.57 -20.20 2.17
C THR A 459 -18.91 -19.60 1.78
N ASN A 460 -19.47 -19.98 0.64
CA ASN A 460 -20.64 -19.33 0.05
C ASN A 460 -21.98 -19.85 0.60
N LYS A 461 -22.87 -18.90 0.87
CA LYS A 461 -24.32 -19.05 1.05
C LYS A 461 -24.99 -17.88 0.34
N ASP A 462 -25.59 -18.14 -0.83
CA ASP A 462 -26.31 -17.16 -1.65
C ASP A 462 -25.50 -15.90 -2.01
N GLY A 463 -24.23 -16.11 -2.41
CA GLY A 463 -23.28 -15.06 -2.79
C GLY A 463 -22.58 -14.37 -1.62
N GLN A 464 -22.71 -14.90 -0.41
CA GLN A 464 -22.19 -14.29 0.83
C GLN A 464 -21.49 -15.33 1.71
N SER A 465 -20.59 -14.86 2.57
CA SER A 465 -19.93 -15.73 3.55
C SER A 465 -20.94 -16.39 4.49
N ASN A 466 -20.77 -17.70 4.69
CA ASN A 466 -21.50 -18.48 5.69
C ASN A 466 -20.95 -18.30 7.12
N LEU A 467 -19.91 -17.47 7.30
CA LEU A 467 -19.25 -17.14 8.57
C LEU A 467 -18.57 -18.32 9.29
N LEU A 468 -18.65 -19.56 8.77
CA LEU A 468 -18.10 -20.74 9.42
C LEU A 468 -16.58 -20.83 9.33
N TYR A 469 -16.01 -20.15 8.33
CA TYR A 469 -14.59 -20.22 7.96
C TYR A 469 -13.88 -18.87 8.08
N HIS A 470 -14.54 -17.84 8.58
CA HIS A 470 -13.96 -16.52 8.82
C HIS A 470 -13.63 -16.33 10.29
N ILE A 471 -12.55 -15.60 10.58
CA ILE A 471 -12.19 -15.21 11.95
C ILE A 471 -12.61 -13.76 12.25
N ASP A 472 -12.72 -12.95 11.20
CA ASP A 472 -13.20 -11.58 11.22
C ASP A 472 -13.87 -11.26 9.86
N ASP A 473 -14.20 -10.00 9.62
CA ASP A 473 -14.91 -9.56 8.41
C ASP A 473 -14.13 -9.74 7.09
N HIS A 474 -12.85 -10.12 7.16
CA HIS A 474 -11.95 -10.19 6.01
C HIS A 474 -11.25 -11.56 5.92
N HIS A 475 -10.72 -12.09 7.03
CA HIS A 475 -9.78 -13.19 7.01
C HIS A 475 -10.40 -14.56 7.26
N LEU A 476 -9.77 -15.57 6.67
CA LEU A 476 -10.09 -16.97 6.88
C LEU A 476 -9.50 -17.52 8.18
N SER A 477 -10.16 -18.54 8.71
CA SER A 477 -9.75 -19.29 9.91
C SER A 477 -8.72 -20.39 9.56
N PRO A 478 -7.87 -20.81 10.53
CA PRO A 478 -6.84 -21.83 10.29
C PRO A 478 -7.32 -23.16 9.71
N LYS A 479 -8.55 -23.59 10.02
CA LYS A 479 -9.12 -24.85 9.51
C LYS A 479 -9.45 -24.81 8.01
N THR A 480 -9.51 -23.64 7.39
CA THR A 480 -10.06 -23.49 6.04
C THR A 480 -9.24 -24.23 4.99
N VAL A 481 -7.92 -24.03 4.98
CA VAL A 481 -7.02 -24.67 4.00
C VAL A 481 -6.96 -26.19 4.18
N PRO A 482 -6.78 -26.74 5.40
CA PRO A 482 -6.90 -28.18 5.62
C PRO A 482 -8.23 -28.77 5.13
N THR A 483 -9.35 -28.08 5.36
CA THR A 483 -10.66 -28.52 4.84
C THR A 483 -10.69 -28.54 3.32
N LEU A 484 -10.13 -27.54 2.63
CA LEU A 484 -10.08 -27.52 1.16
C LEU A 484 -9.30 -28.71 0.61
N PHE A 485 -8.11 -29.00 1.15
CA PHE A 485 -7.33 -30.16 0.72
C PHE A 485 -8.08 -31.49 0.93
N ASN A 486 -8.81 -31.62 2.04
CA ASN A 486 -9.64 -32.80 2.30
C ASN A 486 -10.81 -32.95 1.32
N LEU A 487 -11.34 -31.84 0.78
CA LEU A 487 -12.37 -31.87 -0.25
C LEU A 487 -11.80 -32.23 -1.62
N HIS A 488 -10.55 -31.84 -1.93
CA HIS A 488 -9.88 -32.19 -3.18
C HIS A 488 -9.36 -33.63 -3.23
N CYS A 489 -9.16 -34.28 -2.08
CA CYS A 489 -8.73 -35.68 -2.02
C CYS A 489 -9.89 -36.70 -2.14
N LYS A 490 -11.16 -36.24 -2.18
CA LYS A 490 -12.36 -37.07 -2.35
C LYS A 490 -12.92 -36.89 -3.75
#